data_AF-A0A1F3LYU1-F1
#
_entry.id   AF-A0A1F3LYU1-F1
#
_cell.length_a   1.000
_cell.length_b   1.000
_cell.length_c   1.000
_cell.angle_alpha   90.00
_cell.angle_beta   90.00
_cell.angle_gamma   90.00
#
_symmetry.space_group_name_H-M   'P 1'
#
loop_
_entity.id
_entity.type
_entity.pdbx_description
1 polymer ?
#
loop_
_entity_poly.entity_id
_entity_poly.type
_entity_poly.pdbx_seq_one_letter_code
_entity_poly.pdbx_strand_id
1 'polypeptide(L)'
;MNFFYPQYRILSNYRIANYEYDIILESTEQPQLDFIFEIKYYPTGYRKNSFKEAITHLSKSTEAYIDVTRRKAKPLLLIVMQKNEEINLDELSDINEIRKLREFKNAMMTIVSFDELETITKDRIEKVMDMTLK
;
A
#
# COMPACT_ATOMS: atom_id res chain seq x y z
N MET A 1 22.19 1.09 5.18
CA MET A 1 22.24 1.96 3.98
C MET A 1 20.80 2.08 3.48
N ASN A 2 20.19 3.26 3.53
CA ASN A 2 18.75 3.44 3.25
C ASN A 2 18.51 3.25 1.74
N PHE A 3 17.87 2.15 1.36
CA PHE A 3 17.72 1.70 -0.03
C PHE A 3 16.97 2.71 -0.92
N PHE A 4 16.06 3.47 -0.32
CA PHE A 4 15.26 4.48 -1.00
C PHE A 4 16.01 5.81 -1.21
N TYR A 5 17.12 6.05 -0.50
CA TYR A 5 17.88 7.29 -0.64
C TYR A 5 19.05 7.10 -1.62
N PRO A 6 19.31 8.03 -2.55
CA PRO A 6 18.68 9.35 -2.68
C PRO A 6 17.45 9.36 -3.61
N GLN A 7 17.05 8.23 -4.19
CA GLN A 7 16.08 8.15 -5.29
C GLN A 7 14.65 8.53 -4.90
N TYR A 8 14.31 8.42 -3.61
CA TYR A 8 13.00 8.70 -3.05
C TYR A 8 13.12 9.54 -1.79
N ARG A 9 12.25 10.54 -1.71
CA ARG A 9 11.92 11.29 -0.51
C ARG A 9 10.75 10.63 0.20
N ILE A 10 10.91 10.37 1.48
CA ILE A 10 9.84 9.81 2.33
C ILE A 10 9.03 10.97 2.90
N LEU A 11 7.73 10.97 2.65
CA LEU A 11 6.78 11.88 3.28
C LEU A 11 5.83 11.05 4.13
N SER A 12 5.84 11.27 5.44
CA SER A 12 4.96 10.54 6.38
C SER A 12 3.90 11.47 6.95
N ASN A 13 2.68 10.95 7.15
CA ASN A 13 1.52 11.70 7.66
C ASN A 13 1.28 13.01 6.88
N TYR A 14 1.47 12.94 5.56
CA TYR A 14 1.37 14.11 4.69
C TYR A 14 -0.07 14.33 4.25
N ARG A 15 -0.45 15.57 3.87
CA ARG A 15 -1.83 15.88 3.46
C ARG A 15 -1.91 16.51 2.08
N ILE A 16 -2.72 15.91 1.19
CA ILE A 16 -2.97 16.39 -0.19
C ILE A 16 -4.46 16.19 -0.52
N ALA A 17 -5.12 17.22 -1.07
CA ALA A 17 -6.52 17.19 -1.53
C ALA A 17 -7.50 16.54 -0.52
N ASN A 18 -7.36 16.92 0.75
CA ASN A 18 -8.13 16.45 1.91
C ASN A 18 -7.80 15.04 2.45
N TYR A 19 -6.96 14.27 1.76
CA TYR A 19 -6.49 12.96 2.23
C TYR A 19 -5.24 13.09 3.10
N GLU A 20 -5.17 12.29 4.14
CA GLU A 20 -3.97 12.06 4.95
C GLU A 20 -3.34 10.75 4.49
N TYR A 21 -2.02 10.78 4.30
CA TYR A 21 -1.27 9.66 3.73
C TYR A 21 -0.31 9.13 4.78
N ASP A 22 -0.32 7.83 5.03
CA ASP A 22 0.60 7.20 5.98
C ASP A 22 2.04 7.42 5.53
N ILE A 23 2.36 6.97 4.32
CA ILE A 23 3.68 7.17 3.70
C ILE A 23 3.54 7.40 2.20
N ILE A 24 4.27 8.39 1.69
CA ILE A 24 4.53 8.59 0.26
C ILE A 24 6.03 8.41 0.04
N LEU A 25 6.40 7.50 -0.86
CA LEU A 25 7.75 7.47 -1.44
C LEU A 25 7.69 8.28 -2.73
N GLU A 26 8.07 9.55 -2.64
CA GLU A 26 8.10 10.45 -3.78
C GLU A 26 9.46 10.38 -4.44
N SER A 27 9.53 10.03 -5.72
CA SER A 27 10.79 10.02 -6.44
C SER A 27 11.42 11.41 -6.51
N THR A 28 12.75 11.48 -6.36
CA THR A 28 13.53 12.70 -6.55
C THR A 28 13.79 13.04 -8.02
N GLU A 29 13.57 12.10 -8.95
CA GLU A 29 13.77 12.29 -10.39
C GLU A 29 12.48 12.07 -11.19
N GLN A 30 12.23 12.91 -12.18
CA GLN A 30 11.16 12.70 -13.17
C GLN A 30 11.72 11.98 -14.41
N PRO A 31 10.96 11.05 -15.04
CA PRO A 31 9.55 10.72 -14.82
C PRO A 31 9.33 9.47 -13.94
N GLN A 32 10.13 9.28 -12.89
CA GLN A 32 9.98 8.09 -12.05
C GLN A 32 8.65 8.11 -11.28
N LEU A 33 8.28 6.92 -10.83
CA LEU A 33 7.00 6.58 -10.26
C LEU A 33 7.02 6.77 -8.73
N ASP A 34 6.00 7.41 -8.17
CA ASP A 34 5.83 7.49 -6.72
C ASP A 34 5.04 6.30 -6.17
N PHE A 35 5.20 6.03 -4.87
CA PHE A 35 4.44 4.98 -4.18
C PHE A 35 3.64 5.57 -3.02
N ILE A 36 2.36 5.23 -3.00
CA ILE A 36 1.42 5.65 -1.96
C ILE A 36 1.13 4.46 -1.07
N PHE A 37 1.56 4.52 0.17
CA PHE A 37 1.37 3.44 1.14
C PHE A 37 0.16 3.75 2.02
N GLU A 38 -0.70 2.75 2.16
CA GLU A 38 -1.66 2.63 3.24
C GLU A 38 -1.23 1.47 4.13
N ILE A 39 -1.12 1.70 5.44
CA ILE A 39 -0.72 0.69 6.41
C ILE A 39 -1.88 0.42 7.36
N LYS A 40 -2.33 -0.84 7.42
CA LYS A 40 -3.39 -1.26 8.35
C LYS A 40 -2.90 -2.32 9.30
N TYR A 41 -3.18 -2.10 10.58
CA TYR A 41 -2.87 -3.04 11.65
C TYR A 41 -4.15 -3.70 12.16
N TYR A 42 -4.21 -5.02 12.07
CA TYR A 42 -5.33 -5.84 12.55
C TYR A 42 -4.83 -6.84 13.61
N PRO A 43 -4.72 -6.43 14.88
CA PRO A 43 -4.15 -7.26 15.95
C PRO A 43 -5.03 -8.46 16.34
N THR A 44 -6.33 -8.42 16.05
CA THR A 44 -7.32 -9.42 16.48
C THR A 44 -8.12 -9.95 15.29
N GLY A 45 -7.47 -10.08 14.13
CA GLY A 45 -8.13 -10.40 12.88
C GLY A 45 -8.74 -9.17 12.19
N TYR A 46 -9.04 -9.31 10.90
CA TYR A 46 -9.57 -8.24 10.07
C TYR A 46 -11.10 -8.34 9.93
N ARG A 47 -11.75 -7.20 9.70
CA ARG A 47 -13.16 -7.18 9.28
C ARG A 47 -13.21 -6.83 7.79
N LYS A 48 -14.06 -7.53 7.02
CA LYS A 48 -14.24 -7.27 5.58
C LYS A 48 -14.50 -5.80 5.26
N ASN A 49 -15.32 -5.12 6.08
CA ASN A 49 -15.61 -3.70 5.91
C ASN A 49 -14.37 -2.81 6.12
N SER A 50 -13.53 -3.10 7.12
CA SER A 50 -12.29 -2.36 7.35
C SER A 50 -11.29 -2.51 6.20
N PHE A 51 -11.23 -3.71 5.61
CA PHE A 51 -10.42 -3.96 4.42
C PHE A 51 -10.91 -3.16 3.21
N LYS A 52 -12.23 -3.17 2.99
CA LYS A 52 -12.90 -2.39 1.94
C LYS A 52 -12.68 -0.88 2.11
N GLU A 53 -12.77 -0.37 3.33
CA GLU A 53 -12.49 1.03 3.66
C GLU A 53 -11.04 1.39 3.34
N ALA A 54 -10.08 0.54 3.74
CA ALA A 54 -8.66 0.76 3.45
C ALA A 54 -8.37 0.82 1.94
N ILE A 55 -8.92 -0.11 1.17
CA ILE A 55 -8.75 -0.09 -0.30
C ILE A 55 -9.40 1.15 -0.89
N THR A 56 -10.63 1.47 -0.48
CA THR A 56 -11.34 2.66 -0.98
C THR A 56 -10.57 3.93 -0.70
N HIS A 57 -10.03 4.05 0.51
CA HIS A 57 -9.21 5.17 0.92
C HIS A 57 -7.95 5.27 0.04
N LEU A 58 -7.20 4.17 -0.08
CA LEU A 58 -5.96 4.11 -0.86
C LEU A 58 -6.16 4.44 -2.34
N SER A 59 -7.20 3.90 -2.97
CA SER A 59 -7.50 4.21 -4.38
C SER A 59 -7.81 5.70 -4.56
N LYS A 60 -8.70 6.25 -3.72
CA LYS A 60 -9.10 7.67 -3.83
C LYS A 60 -7.97 8.64 -3.48
N SER A 61 -7.16 8.31 -2.48
CA SER A 61 -6.01 9.14 -2.11
C SER A 61 -4.96 9.10 -3.21
N THR A 62 -4.74 7.94 -3.84
CA THR A 62 -3.81 7.85 -4.99
C THR A 62 -4.30 8.64 -6.20
N GLU A 63 -5.60 8.57 -6.55
CA GLU A 63 -6.20 9.43 -7.58
C GLU A 63 -5.99 10.92 -7.28
N ALA A 64 -6.32 11.33 -6.05
CA ALA A 64 -6.19 12.71 -5.63
C ALA A 64 -4.73 13.19 -5.66
N TYR A 65 -3.78 12.33 -5.28
CA TYR A 65 -2.35 12.60 -5.40
C TYR A 65 -1.94 12.84 -6.86
N ILE A 66 -2.33 11.95 -7.77
CA ILE A 66 -2.03 12.04 -9.20
C ILE A 66 -2.63 13.32 -9.78
N ASP A 67 -3.87 13.65 -9.42
CA ASP A 67 -4.56 14.83 -9.93
C ASP A 67 -3.91 16.14 -9.49
N VAL A 68 -3.49 16.23 -8.22
CA VAL A 68 -2.85 17.44 -7.69
C VAL A 68 -1.42 17.59 -8.19
N THR A 69 -0.64 16.51 -8.13
CA THR A 69 0.80 16.58 -8.39
C THR A 69 1.15 16.39 -9.87
N ARG A 70 0.22 15.82 -10.65
CA ARG A 70 0.44 15.35 -12.03
C ARG A 70 1.52 14.29 -12.17
N ARG A 71 1.90 13.65 -11.06
CA ARG A 71 2.91 12.59 -11.02
C ARG A 71 2.25 11.23 -11.18
N LYS A 72 3.00 10.26 -11.70
CA LYS A 72 2.55 8.87 -11.72
C LYS A 72 2.73 8.28 -10.33
N ALA A 73 1.71 7.61 -9.82
CA ALA A 73 1.78 6.97 -8.52
C ALA A 73 1.21 5.55 -8.56
N LYS A 74 1.74 4.68 -7.69
CA LYS A 74 1.21 3.34 -7.45
C LYS A 74 0.72 3.20 -6.01
N PRO A 75 -0.49 2.65 -5.81
CA PRO A 75 -0.97 2.33 -4.48
C PRO A 75 -0.34 1.02 -3.97
N LEU A 76 0.06 1.01 -2.70
CA LEU A 76 0.53 -0.15 -1.96
C LEU A 76 -0.23 -0.26 -0.64
N LEU A 77 -0.96 -1.36 -0.45
CA LEU A 77 -1.64 -1.67 0.81
C LEU A 77 -0.79 -2.67 1.60
N LEU A 78 -0.27 -2.23 2.75
CA LEU A 78 0.45 -3.07 3.70
C LEU A 78 -0.47 -3.43 4.87
N ILE A 79 -0.67 -4.72 5.07
CA ILE A 79 -1.56 -5.25 6.11
C ILE A 79 -0.73 -6.02 7.12
N VAL A 80 -0.83 -5.61 8.37
CA VAL A 80 -0.05 -6.14 9.48
C VAL A 80 -0.98 -6.90 10.41
N MET A 81 -0.71 -8.19 10.63
CA MET A 81 -1.56 -9.08 11.42
C MET A 81 -0.76 -9.89 12.45
N GLN A 82 -1.46 -10.54 13.38
CA GLN A 82 -0.82 -11.57 14.19
C GLN A 82 -0.56 -12.83 13.36
N LYS A 83 0.52 -13.55 13.69
CA LYS A 83 1.02 -14.72 12.94
C LYS A 83 0.00 -15.87 12.79
N ASN A 84 -0.94 -15.97 13.72
CA ASN A 84 -1.92 -17.06 13.76
C ASN A 84 -3.24 -16.70 13.08
N GLU A 85 -3.35 -15.50 12.51
CA GLU A 85 -4.52 -15.07 11.75
C GLU A 85 -4.33 -15.45 10.28
N GLU A 86 -5.18 -16.32 9.76
CA GLU A 86 -5.22 -16.63 8.34
C GLU A 86 -6.18 -15.69 7.62
N ILE A 87 -5.71 -15.08 6.53
CA ILE A 87 -6.60 -14.36 5.63
C ILE A 87 -7.24 -15.35 4.68
N ASN A 88 -8.56 -15.45 4.75
CA ASN A 88 -9.35 -16.08 3.72
C ASN A 88 -9.32 -15.23 2.44
N LEU A 89 -8.42 -15.56 1.51
CA LEU A 89 -8.28 -14.87 0.23
C LEU A 89 -9.56 -14.94 -0.62
N ASP A 90 -10.36 -15.99 -0.46
CA ASP A 90 -11.63 -16.13 -1.17
C ASP A 90 -12.64 -15.06 -0.70
N GLU A 91 -12.69 -14.76 0.60
CA GLU A 91 -13.52 -13.68 1.15
C GLU A 91 -13.12 -12.28 0.65
N LEU A 92 -11.83 -12.11 0.35
CA LEU A 92 -11.29 -10.88 -0.22
C LEU A 92 -11.61 -10.77 -1.71
N SER A 93 -11.59 -11.88 -2.45
CA SER A 93 -11.82 -11.87 -3.91
C SER A 93 -13.18 -11.27 -4.32
N ASP A 94 -14.18 -11.35 -3.43
CA ASP A 94 -15.52 -10.78 -3.59
C ASP A 94 -15.61 -9.27 -3.30
N ILE A 95 -14.54 -8.64 -2.83
CA ILE A 95 -14.53 -7.21 -2.55
C ILE A 95 -14.36 -6.45 -3.88
N ASN A 96 -15.46 -5.86 -4.35
CA ASN A 96 -15.47 -5.03 -5.57
C ASN A 96 -14.40 -3.92 -5.56
N GLU A 97 -14.02 -3.42 -4.39
CA GLU A 97 -12.99 -2.41 -4.23
C GLU A 97 -11.59 -2.92 -4.62
N ILE A 98 -11.31 -4.23 -4.50
CA ILE A 98 -10.08 -4.81 -5.04
C ILE A 98 -10.03 -4.63 -6.56
N ARG A 99 -11.18 -4.68 -7.26
CA ARG A 99 -11.21 -4.41 -8.70
C ARG A 99 -10.82 -2.98 -9.01
N LYS A 100 -11.25 -2.00 -8.20
CA LYS A 100 -10.82 -0.60 -8.33
C LYS A 100 -9.32 -0.45 -8.09
N LEU A 101 -8.78 -1.13 -7.08
CA LEU A 101 -7.35 -1.13 -6.84
C LEU A 101 -6.58 -1.74 -8.03
N ARG A 102 -7.12 -2.76 -8.69
CA ARG A 102 -6.54 -3.37 -9.91
C ARG A 102 -6.58 -2.45 -11.13
N GLU A 103 -7.37 -1.37 -11.14
CA GLU A 103 -7.34 -0.37 -12.23
C GLU A 103 -5.99 0.35 -12.27
N PHE A 104 -5.29 0.44 -11.12
CA PHE A 104 -3.91 0.90 -11.09
C PHE A 104 -2.99 -0.21 -11.59
N LYS A 105 -2.32 0.05 -12.72
CA LYS A 105 -1.36 -0.89 -13.31
C LYS A 105 -0.27 -1.25 -12.27
N ASN A 106 -0.29 -2.50 -11.80
CA ASN A 106 0.57 -3.05 -10.76
C ASN A 106 0.33 -2.48 -9.35
N ALA A 107 -0.93 -2.26 -8.95
CA ALA A 107 -1.23 -2.10 -7.53
C ALA A 107 -0.75 -3.32 -6.73
N MET A 108 -0.27 -3.06 -5.52
CA MET A 108 0.34 -4.06 -4.66
C MET A 108 -0.44 -4.15 -3.35
N MET A 109 -0.70 -5.38 -2.93
CA MET A 109 -1.30 -5.66 -1.64
C MET A 109 -0.50 -6.77 -0.98
N THR A 110 -0.08 -6.53 0.25
CA THR A 110 0.75 -7.48 0.97
C THR A 110 0.32 -7.60 2.41
N ILE A 111 0.43 -8.82 2.92
CA ILE A 111 0.07 -9.17 4.28
C ILE A 111 1.32 -9.71 4.95
N VAL A 112 1.65 -9.14 6.09
CA VAL A 112 2.83 -9.47 6.88
C VAL A 112 2.38 -9.72 8.30
N SER A 113 2.93 -10.76 8.93
CA SER A 113 2.75 -10.92 10.36
C SER A 113 3.65 -9.95 11.14
N PHE A 114 3.31 -9.69 12.40
CA PHE A 114 4.09 -8.80 13.27
C PHE A 114 5.56 -9.24 13.40
N ASP A 115 5.81 -10.54 13.60
CA ASP A 115 7.16 -11.13 13.67
C ASP A 115 7.94 -10.95 12.34
N GLU A 116 7.23 -10.92 11.21
CA GLU A 116 7.83 -10.71 9.90
C GLU A 116 8.18 -9.25 9.64
N LEU A 117 7.53 -8.31 10.33
CA LEU A 117 7.79 -6.89 10.21
C LEU A 117 9.16 -6.53 10.80
N GLU A 118 9.53 -7.14 11.93
CA GLU A 118 10.85 -6.98 12.53
C GLU A 118 11.97 -7.63 11.71
N THR A 119 11.62 -8.64 10.91
CA THR A 119 12.56 -9.42 10.10
C THR A 119 12.43 -9.15 8.59
N ILE A 120 11.67 -8.12 8.21
CA ILE A 120 11.49 -7.76 6.80
C ILE A 120 12.84 -7.28 6.26
N THR A 121 13.46 -8.15 5.47
CA THR A 121 14.70 -7.87 4.77
C THR A 121 14.39 -7.39 3.35
N LYS A 122 15.40 -6.73 2.75
CA LYS A 122 15.41 -6.17 1.40
C LYS A 122 14.70 -7.04 0.34
N ASP A 123 15.07 -8.32 0.22
CA ASP A 123 14.54 -9.24 -0.79
C ASP A 123 13.05 -9.58 -0.58
N ARG A 124 12.56 -9.41 0.65
CA ARG A 124 11.16 -9.68 1.00
C ARG A 124 10.26 -8.53 0.61
N ILE A 125 10.69 -7.28 0.77
CA ILE A 125 9.94 -6.11 0.28
C ILE A 125 9.79 -6.17 -1.24
N GLU A 126 10.85 -6.55 -1.98
CA GLU A 126 10.77 -6.75 -3.44
C GLU A 126 9.78 -7.86 -3.82
N LYS A 127 9.79 -9.00 -3.13
CA LYS A 127 8.79 -10.08 -3.35
C LYS A 127 7.37 -9.69 -2.96
N VAL A 128 7.23 -8.92 -1.89
CA VAL A 128 5.99 -8.34 -1.39
C VAL A 128 5.42 -7.33 -2.39
N MET A 129 6.30 -6.55 -3.03
CA MET A 129 5.94 -5.66 -4.14
C MET A 129 5.60 -6.46 -5.41
N ASP A 130 6.28 -7.57 -5.68
CA ASP A 130 5.98 -8.40 -6.87
C ASP A 130 4.70 -9.25 -6.75
N MET A 131 4.01 -9.24 -5.61
CA MET A 131 2.65 -9.80 -5.47
C MET A 131 1.64 -8.90 -6.20
N THR A 132 1.72 -8.97 -7.53
CA THR A 132 0.70 -8.41 -8.40
C THR A 132 -0.60 -9.17 -8.13
N LEU A 133 -1.67 -8.46 -7.81
CA LEU A 133 -3.02 -9.02 -7.81
C LEU A 133 -3.30 -9.58 -9.21
N LYS A 134 -3.07 -10.89 -9.41
CA LYS A 134 -3.49 -11.59 -10.64
C LYS A 134 -5.01 -11.63 -10.72
#